data_AF-A0A7V6GCI6-F1
#
_entry.id   AF-A0A7V6GCI6-F1
#
_cell.length_a   1.000
_cell.length_b   1.000
_cell.length_c   1.000
_cell.angle_alpha   90.00
_cell.angle_beta   90.00
_cell.angle_gamma   90.00
#
_symmetry.space_group_name_H-M   'P 1'
#
loop_
_entity.id
_entity.type
_entity.pdbx_description
1 polymer ?
#
loop_
_entity_poly.entity_id
_entity_poly.type
_entity_poly.pdbx_seq_one_letter_code
_entity_poly.pdbx_strand_id
1 'polypeptide(L)'
;MSEVLSQEEIDALLSALSDGSINQELIQASDPQKVKLYDFKRPNKFSKGHFNSLLNIHENFCRGLATYLAGNLHIGVEVKILSIEQVTYDEYIRSL
;
A
#
# COMPACT_ATOMS: atom_id res chain seq x y z
N MET A 1 10.19 7.31 8.33
CA MET A 1 11.16 8.24 8.96
C MET A 1 10.73 8.27 10.42
N SER A 2 11.52 7.66 11.30
CA SER A 2 11.27 7.68 12.74
C SER A 2 11.34 9.13 13.21
N GLU A 3 10.26 9.66 13.79
CA GLU A 3 10.28 10.96 14.46
C GLU A 3 11.30 10.87 15.60
N VAL A 4 12.47 11.46 15.37
CA VAL A 4 13.49 11.63 16.39
C VAL A 4 12.97 12.76 17.27
N LEU A 5 12.63 12.44 18.53
CA LEU A 5 12.20 13.45 19.49
C LEU A 5 13.28 14.53 19.61
N SER A 6 12.83 15.77 19.66
CA SER A 6 13.67 16.92 19.96
C SER A 6 14.17 16.85 21.40
N GLN A 7 15.32 17.47 21.66
CA GLN A 7 15.94 17.47 22.99
C GLN A 7 15.03 18.08 24.07
N GLU A 8 14.17 19.02 23.68
CA GLU A 8 13.17 19.66 24.53
C GLU A 8 12.09 18.67 25.00
N GLU A 9 11.69 17.72 24.14
CA GLU A 9 10.73 16.67 24.48
C GLU A 9 11.35 15.61 25.41
N ILE A 10 12.65 15.34 25.26
CA ILE A 10 13.40 14.43 26.13
C ILE A 10 13.47 14.98 27.56
N ASP A 11 13.80 16.27 27.71
CA ASP A 11 13.91 16.92 29.02
C ASP A 11 12.54 17.08 29.70
N ALA A 12 11.48 17.31 28.91
CA ALA A 12 10.10 17.31 29.40
C ALA A 12 9.65 15.92 29.91
N LEU A 13 10.06 14.84 29.25
CA LEU A 13 9.75 13.47 29.70
C LEU A 13 10.54 13.06 30.94
N LEU A 14 11.82 13.45 31.03
CA LEU A 14 12.67 13.17 32.20
C LEU A 14 12.19 13.91 33.44
N SER A 15 11.77 15.16 33.30
CA SER A 15 11.18 15.93 34.40
C SER A 15 9.84 15.36 34.85
N ALA A 16 8.94 15.00 33.93
CA ALA A 16 7.66 14.36 34.24
C ALA A 16 7.82 12.99 34.92
N LEU A 17 8.86 12.22 34.59
CA LEU A 17 9.18 10.96 35.24
C LEU A 17 9.71 11.16 36.68
N SER A 18 10.52 12.21 36.89
CA SER A 18 11.12 12.50 38.19
C SER A 18 10.13 13.10 39.20
N ASP A 19 9.12 13.82 38.73
CA ASP A 19 8.14 14.52 39.58
C ASP A 19 6.87 13.69 39.83
N GLY A 20 6.73 12.54 39.16
CA GLY A 20 5.59 11.62 39.31
C GLY A 20 4.25 12.17 38.82
N SER A 21 4.22 13.39 38.29
CA SER A 21 3.07 14.06 37.70
C SER A 21 3.12 13.90 36.18
N ILE A 22 2.59 12.79 35.67
CA ILE A 22 2.34 12.65 34.23
C ILE A 22 1.24 13.66 33.87
N ASN A 23 1.65 14.83 33.37
CA ASN A 23 0.72 15.86 32.90
C ASN A 23 -0.09 15.31 31.73
N GLN A 24 -1.37 15.03 31.97
CA GLN A 24 -2.32 14.55 30.95
C GLN A 24 -2.46 15.50 29.75
N GLU A 25 -2.08 16.78 29.92
CA GLU A 25 -2.08 17.80 28.87
C GLU A 25 -1.04 17.52 27.78
N LEU A 26 0.12 16.93 28.10
CA LEU A 26 1.15 16.57 27.11
C LEU A 26 0.68 15.44 26.18
N ILE A 27 -0.17 14.54 26.69
CA ILE A 27 -0.73 13.43 25.92
C ILE A 27 -1.82 13.93 24.95
N GLN A 28 -2.52 15.01 25.30
CA GLN A 28 -3.54 15.63 24.42
C GLN A 28 -2.93 16.46 23.28
N ALA A 29 -1.68 16.92 23.42
CA ALA A 29 -0.95 17.64 22.37
C ALA A 29 -0.34 16.72 21.30
N SER A 30 -0.30 15.41 21.54
CA SER A 30 -0.04 14.41 20.50
C SER A 30 -1.21 14.46 19.51
N ASP A 31 -0.95 15.08 18.35
CA ASP A 31 -1.80 15.13 17.16
C ASP A 31 -2.73 13.89 17.09
N PRO A 32 -4.07 14.04 17.01
CA PRO A 32 -4.99 12.92 17.10
C PRO A 32 -4.55 11.86 16.10
N GLN A 33 -4.12 10.70 16.62
CA GLN A 33 -3.69 9.56 15.80
C GLN A 33 -4.67 9.44 14.65
N LYS A 34 -4.21 9.59 13.40
CA LYS A 34 -5.06 9.50 12.21
C LYS A 34 -5.74 8.14 12.20
N VAL A 35 -6.92 8.07 12.78
CA VAL A 35 -7.77 6.89 12.79
C VAL A 35 -8.22 6.69 11.35
N LYS A 36 -7.56 5.77 10.65
CA LYS A 36 -8.03 5.31 9.36
C LYS A 36 -9.22 4.39 9.60
N LEU A 37 -10.40 4.79 9.13
CA LEU A 37 -11.52 3.87 9.00
C LEU A 37 -11.05 2.67 8.15
N TYR A 38 -11.04 1.49 8.75
CA TYR A 38 -10.74 0.23 8.08
C TYR A 38 -12.04 -0.51 7.83
N ASP A 39 -12.36 -0.74 6.56
CA ASP A 39 -13.55 -1.52 6.19
C ASP A 39 -13.25 -3.02 6.32
N PHE A 40 -13.69 -3.61 7.44
CA PHE A 40 -13.54 -5.05 7.71
C PHE A 40 -14.36 -5.94 6.77
N LYS A 41 -15.36 -5.41 6.06
CA LYS A 41 -16.15 -6.19 5.09
C LYS A 41 -15.40 -6.40 3.78
N ARG A 42 -14.47 -5.52 3.45
CA ARG A 42 -13.63 -5.59 2.25
C ARG A 42 -12.16 -5.46 2.64
N PRO A 43 -11.57 -6.49 3.29
CA PRO A 43 -10.14 -6.46 3.55
C PRO A 43 -9.43 -6.38 2.22
N ASN A 44 -8.78 -5.24 1.95
CA ASN A 44 -7.89 -5.10 0.81
C ASN A 44 -6.69 -6.00 1.11
N LYS A 45 -6.78 -7.26 0.66
CA LYS A 45 -5.83 -8.33 1.03
C LYS A 45 -4.43 -8.06 0.48
N PHE A 46 -4.32 -7.23 -0.55
CA PHE A 46 -3.07 -6.86 -1.18
C PHE A 46 -2.66 -5.43 -0.85
N SER A 47 -1.38 -5.26 -0.53
CA SER A 47 -0.78 -3.93 -0.43
C SER A 47 -0.68 -3.30 -1.81
N LYS A 48 -0.59 -1.96 -1.88
CA LYS A 48 -0.31 -1.25 -3.14
C LYS A 48 0.98 -1.73 -3.81
N GLY A 49 1.97 -2.15 -3.02
CA GLY A 49 3.23 -2.70 -3.53
C GLY A 49 3.01 -4.00 -4.32
N HIS A 50 2.17 -4.90 -3.83
CA HIS A 50 1.87 -6.16 -4.52
C HIS A 50 1.18 -5.93 -5.87
N PHE A 51 0.27 -4.94 -5.94
CA PHE A 51 -0.37 -4.55 -7.21
C PHE A 51 0.66 -4.06 -8.24
N ASN A 52 1.59 -3.22 -7.83
CA ASN A 52 2.65 -2.73 -8.70
C ASN A 52 3.56 -3.86 -9.18
N SER A 53 3.91 -4.81 -8.30
CA SER A 53 4.67 -6.00 -8.69
C SER A 53 3.92 -6.84 -9.73
N LEU A 54 2.61 -7.04 -9.55
CA LEU A 54 1.80 -7.79 -10.51
C LEU A 54 1.76 -7.09 -11.88
N LEU A 55 1.61 -5.77 -11.87
CA LEU A 55 1.62 -4.95 -13.08
C LEU A 55 2.93 -5.10 -13.85
N ASN A 56 4.07 -4.97 -13.17
CA ASN A 56 5.39 -5.13 -13.79
C ASN A 56 5.61 -6.54 -14.38
N ILE A 57 5.11 -7.59 -13.71
CA ILE A 57 5.17 -8.96 -14.21
C ILE A 57 4.35 -9.09 -15.50
N HIS A 58 3.11 -8.59 -15.49
CA HIS A 58 2.24 -8.65 -16.67
C HIS A 58 2.75 -7.79 -17.82
N GLU A 59 3.41 -6.66 -17.55
CA GLU A 59 4.00 -5.82 -18.60
C GLU A 59 5.12 -6.57 -19.34
N ASN A 60 5.98 -7.26 -18.58
CA ASN A 60 7.02 -8.13 -19.16
C ASN A 60 6.40 -9.26 -19.97
N PHE A 61 5.36 -9.91 -19.45
CA PHE A 61 4.64 -10.94 -20.18
C PHE A 61 4.06 -10.41 -21.50
N CYS A 62 3.38 -9.26 -21.49
CA CYS A 62 2.82 -8.64 -22.69
C CYS A 62 3.91 -8.34 -23.73
N ARG A 63 5.08 -7.84 -23.32
CA ARG A 63 6.22 -7.60 -24.22
C ARG A 63 6.75 -8.90 -24.85
N GLY A 64 6.87 -9.96 -24.05
CA GLY A 64 7.26 -11.28 -24.53
C GLY A 64 6.24 -11.88 -25.50
N LEU A 65 4.95 -11.79 -25.16
CA LEU A 65 3.85 -12.29 -25.98
C LEU A 65 3.75 -11.55 -27.31
N ALA A 66 3.90 -10.22 -27.31
CA ALA A 66 3.93 -9.42 -28.53
C ALA A 66 5.05 -9.87 -29.47
N THR A 67 6.27 -10.05 -28.93
CA THR A 67 7.43 -10.55 -29.69
C THR A 67 7.17 -11.95 -30.25
N TYR A 68 6.66 -12.86 -29.41
CA TYR A 68 6.35 -14.23 -29.81
C TYR A 68 5.33 -14.28 -30.94
N LEU A 69 4.21 -13.57 -30.81
CA LEU A 69 3.15 -13.55 -31.81
C LEU A 69 3.62 -12.87 -33.10
N ALA A 70 4.35 -11.77 -33.01
CA ALA A 70 4.91 -11.11 -34.18
C ALA A 70 5.85 -12.04 -34.96
N GLY A 71 6.67 -12.83 -34.26
CA GLY A 71 7.54 -13.83 -34.88
C GLY A 71 6.79 -14.98 -35.56
N ASN A 72 5.71 -15.48 -34.96
CA ASN A 72 4.93 -16.60 -35.51
C ASN A 72 3.99 -16.18 -36.65
N LEU A 73 3.40 -14.98 -36.56
CA LEU A 73 2.39 -14.51 -37.50
C LEU A 73 2.99 -13.65 -38.62
N HIS A 74 4.26 -13.25 -38.50
CA HIS A 74 4.95 -12.35 -39.43
C HIS A 74 4.22 -11.01 -39.65
N ILE A 75 3.54 -10.52 -38.61
CA ILE A 75 2.86 -9.21 -38.58
C ILE A 75 3.25 -8.45 -37.32
N GLY A 76 3.14 -7.12 -37.33
CA GLY A 76 3.30 -6.31 -36.13
C GLY A 76 2.17 -6.57 -35.15
N VAL A 77 2.50 -6.97 -33.92
CA VAL A 77 1.52 -7.26 -32.85
C VAL A 77 1.78 -6.33 -31.67
N GLU A 78 0.73 -5.65 -31.19
CA GLU A 78 0.76 -4.83 -29.98
C GLU A 78 -0.08 -5.50 -28.90
N VAL A 79 0.46 -5.60 -27.68
CA VAL A 79 -0.24 -6.17 -26.51
C VAL A 79 -0.11 -5.18 -25.35
N LYS A 80 -1.24 -4.85 -24.71
CA LYS A 80 -1.33 -3.92 -23.59
C LYS A 80 -2.17 -4.50 -22.45
N ILE A 81 -1.85 -4.09 -21.24
CA ILE A 81 -2.69 -4.37 -20.06
C ILE A 81 -3.86 -3.39 -20.07
N LEU A 82 -5.08 -3.89 -19.88
CA LEU A 82 -6.28 -3.06 -19.80
C LEU A 82 -6.56 -2.59 -18.37
N SER A 83 -6.68 -3.53 -17.43
CA SER A 83 -6.84 -3.25 -16.01
C SER A 83 -6.29 -4.40 -15.16
N ILE A 84 -6.01 -4.11 -13.89
CA ILE A 84 -5.72 -5.10 -12.86
C ILE A 84 -6.66 -4.79 -11.71
N GLU A 85 -7.52 -5.75 -11.39
CA GLU A 85 -8.58 -5.59 -10.40
C GLU A 85 -8.57 -6.74 -9.42
N GLN A 86 -8.89 -6.45 -8.16
CA GLN A 86 -9.12 -7.47 -7.15
C GLN A 86 -10.62 -7.77 -7.11
N VAL A 87 -10.99 -8.97 -7.54
CA VAL A 87 -12.38 -9.46 -7.53
C VAL A 87 -12.48 -10.72 -6.70
N THR A 88 -13.68 -11.01 -6.18
CA THR A 88 -13.93 -12.32 -5.56
C THR A 88 -14.01 -13.40 -6.64
N TYR A 89 -13.77 -14.67 -6.24
CA TYR A 89 -13.85 -15.78 -7.19
C TYR A 89 -15.24 -15.93 -7.82
N ASP A 90 -16.31 -15.73 -7.04
CA ASP A 90 -17.69 -15.82 -7.54
C ASP A 90 -17.98 -14.72 -8.59
N GLU A 91 -17.55 -13.48 -8.33
CA GLU A 91 -17.66 -12.37 -9.30
C GLU A 91 -16.86 -12.67 -10.58
N TYR A 92 -15.64 -13.20 -10.44
CA TYR A 92 -14.81 -13.58 -11.59
C TYR A 92 -15.49 -14.64 -12.46
N ILE A 93 -15.99 -15.73 -11.86
CA ILE A 93 -16.64 -16.82 -12.60
C ILE A 93 -17.92 -16.34 -13.30
N ARG A 94 -18.67 -15.40 -12.71
CA ARG A 94 -19.85 -14.80 -13.35
C ARG A 94 -19.51 -13.86 -14.52
N SER A 95 -18.27 -13.37 -14.60
CA SER A 95 -17.81 -12.43 -15.62
C SER A 95 -17.19 -13.08 -16.87
N LEU A 96 -16.92 -14.39 -16.81
CA LEU A 96 -16.43 -15.21 -17.93
C LEU A 96 -17.57 -15.61 -18.88
#